data_AF-A0A8D9A7M9-F1
#
_entry.id   AF-A0A8D9A7M9-F1
#
_cell.length_a   1.000
_cell.length_b   1.000
_cell.length_c   1.000
_cell.angle_alpha   90.00
_cell.angle_beta   90.00
_cell.angle_gamma   90.00
#
_symmetry.space_group_name_H-M   'P 1'
#
loop_
_entity.id
_entity.type
_entity.pdbx_description
1 polymer ?
#
loop_
_entity_poly.entity_id
_entity_poly.type
_entity_poly.pdbx_seq_one_letter_code
_entity_poly.pdbx_strand_id
1 'polypeptide(L)'
;MVKKYFTNDQFFKVPLFVPFNYQQNHFTLMILDFHRREFVYLDPFTVNYQSTKQTVMLMRNTLDIIKQIINLNCEVTYELHIEEWKIGNKKYTHLPAQRDTYNCGVYTIYYARKIIETLKSLPSEFEVTNSDPKICEKLRPILIEKVLEVSDSIRDRCILCLTKKSGTFVECGRCRNWFHVHCLPSECKRRYKKTKQNTHFLCGLCFRK
;
A
#
# COMPACT_ATOMS: atom_id res chain seq x y z
N MET A 1 19.51 27.36 3.91
CA MET A 1 18.38 26.45 4.22
C MET A 1 17.25 26.86 3.28
N VAL A 2 16.82 25.99 2.35
CA VAL A 2 15.76 26.34 1.40
C VAL A 2 14.43 26.30 2.16
N LYS A 3 13.80 27.46 2.37
CA LYS A 3 12.46 27.56 2.94
C LYS A 3 11.47 26.91 1.97
N LYS A 4 10.71 25.92 2.44
CA LYS A 4 9.64 25.30 1.66
C LYS A 4 8.34 26.05 1.94
N TYR A 5 7.76 26.66 0.92
CA TYR A 5 6.50 27.38 0.99
C TYR A 5 5.35 26.47 0.56
N PHE A 6 4.33 26.34 1.39
CA PHE A 6 3.08 25.70 1.00
C PHE A 6 2.13 26.81 0.53
N THR A 7 1.68 26.77 -0.72
CA THR A 7 0.71 27.72 -1.31
C THR A 7 -0.40 26.93 -2.01
N ASN A 8 -1.56 27.58 -2.25
CA ASN A 8 -2.73 26.98 -2.89
C ASN A 8 -2.40 26.23 -4.21
N ASP A 9 -1.36 26.69 -4.93
CA ASP A 9 -1.09 26.27 -6.30
C ASP A 9 0.15 25.38 -6.46
N GLN A 10 0.95 25.16 -5.40
CA GLN A 10 2.32 24.64 -5.59
C GLN A 10 2.58 23.19 -5.14
N PHE A 11 1.87 22.64 -4.15
CA PHE A 11 2.32 21.36 -3.54
C PHE A 11 1.58 20.11 -3.98
N PHE A 12 0.31 20.20 -4.40
CA PHE A 12 -0.46 19.01 -4.79
C PHE A 12 -1.13 19.18 -6.14
N LYS A 13 -0.31 19.19 -7.21
CA LYS A 13 -0.80 19.07 -8.60
C LYS A 13 -1.55 17.76 -8.85
N VAL A 14 -1.38 16.77 -7.96
CA VAL A 14 -2.01 15.45 -8.03
C VAL A 14 -2.65 15.16 -6.67
N PRO A 15 -3.83 14.53 -6.63
CA PRO A 15 -4.44 14.11 -5.38
C PRO A 15 -3.53 13.16 -4.58
N LEU A 16 -3.58 13.27 -3.25
CA LEU A 16 -2.90 12.35 -2.34
C LEU A 16 -3.77 11.12 -2.12
N PHE A 17 -3.23 9.93 -2.38
CA PHE A 17 -3.88 8.64 -2.14
C PHE A 17 -3.33 8.05 -0.85
N VAL A 18 -4.20 7.81 0.12
CA VAL A 18 -3.84 7.27 1.44
C VAL A 18 -4.58 5.95 1.67
N PRO A 19 -3.92 4.80 1.53
CA PRO A 19 -4.51 3.54 1.95
C PRO A 19 -4.71 3.57 3.47
N PHE A 20 -5.89 3.19 3.93
CA PHE A 20 -6.25 3.17 5.34
C PHE A 20 -6.65 1.75 5.74
N ASN A 21 -5.98 1.21 6.76
CA ASN A 21 -6.29 -0.12 7.28
C ASN A 21 -7.16 0.01 8.55
N TYR A 22 -8.48 0.01 8.35
CA TYR A 22 -9.45 0.05 9.43
C TYR A 22 -9.44 -1.26 10.21
N GLN A 23 -9.35 -1.16 11.54
CA GLN A 23 -9.31 -2.31 12.47
C GLN A 23 -8.27 -3.39 12.13
N GLN A 24 -7.18 -3.00 11.45
CA GLN A 24 -6.06 -3.86 11.04
C GLN A 24 -6.41 -5.01 10.07
N ASN A 25 -7.63 -5.08 9.56
CA ASN A 25 -8.07 -6.16 8.67
C ASN A 25 -8.91 -5.69 7.47
N HIS A 26 -9.20 -4.40 7.35
CA HIS A 26 -10.04 -3.86 6.28
C HIS A 26 -9.37 -2.67 5.61
N PHE A 27 -8.95 -2.85 4.36
CA PHE A 27 -8.34 -1.79 3.57
C PHE A 27 -9.40 -0.93 2.87
N THR A 28 -9.29 0.37 3.09
CA THR A 28 -10.04 1.40 2.39
C THR A 28 -9.09 2.43 1.79
N LEU A 29 -9.62 3.34 0.96
CA LEU A 29 -8.84 4.36 0.28
C LEU A 29 -9.37 5.75 0.60
N MET A 30 -8.50 6.60 1.16
CA MET A 30 -8.74 8.04 1.23
C MET A 30 -8.05 8.73 0.05
N ILE A 31 -8.72 9.72 -0.54
CA ILE A 31 -8.16 10.56 -1.59
C ILE A 31 -8.38 12.01 -1.20
N LEU A 32 -7.29 12.77 -1.14
CA LEU A 32 -7.31 14.19 -0.82
C LEU A 32 -6.91 14.97 -2.05
N ASP A 33 -7.90 15.63 -2.66
CA ASP A 33 -7.70 16.54 -3.78
C ASP A 33 -7.66 17.97 -3.23
N PHE A 34 -6.45 18.45 -2.95
CA PHE A 34 -6.23 19.78 -2.39
C PHE A 34 -6.63 20.90 -3.34
N HIS A 35 -6.53 20.67 -4.65
CA HIS A 35 -6.93 21.66 -5.65
C HIS A 35 -8.46 21.85 -5.65
N ARG A 36 -9.22 20.76 -5.58
CA ARG A 36 -10.69 20.80 -5.51
C ARG A 36 -11.25 20.96 -4.09
N ARG A 37 -10.39 20.88 -3.06
CA ARG A 37 -10.75 20.76 -1.64
C ARG A 37 -11.76 19.62 -1.42
N GLU A 38 -11.49 18.48 -2.06
CA GLU A 38 -12.34 17.30 -2.00
C GLU A 38 -11.67 16.18 -1.22
N PHE A 39 -12.40 15.67 -0.24
CA PHE A 39 -12.05 14.44 0.46
C PHE A 39 -12.93 13.32 -0.04
N VAL A 40 -12.31 12.21 -0.41
CA VAL A 40 -13.01 11.01 -0.88
C VAL A 40 -12.61 9.87 0.01
N TYR A 41 -13.61 9.11 0.47
CA TYR A 41 -13.40 7.88 1.23
C TYR A 41 -14.07 6.73 0.49
N LEU A 42 -13.29 5.81 -0.05
CA LEU A 42 -13.77 4.62 -0.75
C LEU A 42 -13.58 3.41 0.14
N ASP A 43 -14.70 2.88 0.60
CA ASP A 43 -14.77 1.58 1.24
C ASP A 43 -15.22 0.54 0.20
N PRO A 44 -14.44 -0.52 -0.07
CA PRO A 44 -14.84 -1.57 -0.99
C PRO A 44 -16.23 -2.18 -0.71
N PHE A 45 -16.70 -2.25 0.53
CA PHE A 45 -18.04 -2.77 0.84
C PHE A 45 -19.15 -1.77 0.53
N THR A 46 -18.84 -0.48 0.62
CA THR A 46 -19.84 0.60 0.52
C THR A 46 -19.37 1.67 -0.44
N VAL A 47 -19.03 1.30 -1.67
CA VAL A 47 -18.59 2.26 -2.69
C VAL A 47 -19.65 3.34 -2.99
N ASN A 48 -20.93 3.01 -2.78
CA ASN A 48 -22.07 3.92 -2.93
C ASN A 48 -22.38 4.78 -1.71
N TYR A 49 -21.46 4.86 -0.74
CA TYR A 49 -21.72 5.52 0.53
C TYR A 49 -21.90 7.03 0.37
N GLN A 50 -23.06 7.51 0.80
CA GLN A 50 -23.34 8.93 0.96
C GLN A 50 -22.54 9.47 2.16
N SER A 51 -22.21 10.77 2.14
CA SER A 51 -21.54 11.43 3.27
C SER A 51 -22.25 11.13 4.58
N THR A 52 -21.59 10.44 5.52
CA THR A 52 -22.07 10.33 6.90
C THR A 52 -21.25 11.15 7.86
N LYS A 53 -21.78 11.33 9.07
CA LYS A 53 -21.06 11.96 10.18
C LYS A 53 -19.67 11.36 10.40
N GLN A 54 -19.52 10.05 10.20
CA GLN A 54 -18.24 9.34 10.33
C GLN A 54 -17.25 9.76 9.24
N THR A 55 -17.68 9.84 7.98
CA THR A 55 -16.81 10.30 6.88
C THR A 55 -16.36 11.75 7.07
N VAL A 56 -17.27 12.62 7.55
CA VAL A 56 -16.92 14.02 7.84
C VAL A 56 -15.92 14.11 8.99
N MET A 57 -16.10 13.34 10.07
CA MET A 57 -15.13 13.27 11.17
C MET A 57 -13.77 12.76 10.70
N LEU A 58 -13.76 11.71 9.88
CA LEU A 58 -12.53 11.16 9.31
C LEU A 58 -11.80 12.19 8.43
N MET A 59 -12.54 12.93 7.59
CA MET A 59 -12.01 14.04 6.80
C MET A 59 -11.34 15.08 7.69
N ARG A 60 -12.07 15.61 8.70
CA ARG A 60 -11.57 16.64 9.61
C ARG A 60 -10.30 16.19 10.34
N ASN A 61 -10.34 15.00 10.95
CA ASN A 61 -9.19 14.43 11.66
C ASN A 61 -7.98 14.26 10.74
N THR A 62 -8.19 13.78 9.51
CA THR A 62 -7.11 13.58 8.53
C THR A 62 -6.49 14.91 8.13
N LEU A 63 -7.31 15.92 7.84
CA LEU A 63 -6.85 17.26 7.48
C LEU A 63 -6.14 17.95 8.65
N ASP A 64 -6.63 17.78 9.88
CA ASP A 64 -5.98 18.28 11.09
C ASP A 64 -4.59 17.67 11.28
N ILE A 65 -4.44 16.35 11.10
CA ILE A 65 -3.12 15.68 11.16
C ILE A 65 -2.19 16.24 10.08
N ILE A 66 -2.67 16.41 8.85
CA ILE A 66 -1.88 16.98 7.76
C ILE A 66 -1.45 18.41 8.09
N LYS A 67 -2.36 19.24 8.63
CA LYS A 67 -2.07 20.60 9.08
C LYS A 67 -0.97 20.61 10.14
N GLN A 68 -1.04 19.72 11.14
CA GLN A 68 0.01 19.59 12.15
C GLN A 68 1.35 19.19 11.54
N ILE A 69 1.38 18.21 10.63
CA ILE A 69 2.61 17.79 9.96
C ILE A 69 3.24 18.94 9.14
N ILE A 70 2.42 19.72 8.45
CA ILE A 70 2.88 20.88 7.67
C ILE A 70 3.48 21.94 8.62
N ASN A 71 2.79 22.28 9.71
CA ASN A 71 3.24 23.26 10.70
C ASN A 71 4.55 22.86 11.40
N LEU A 72 4.81 21.56 11.57
CA LEU A 72 6.04 21.06 12.19
C LEU A 72 7.27 21.15 11.26
N ASN A 73 7.07 21.15 9.94
CA ASN A 73 8.15 20.91 8.98
C ASN A 73 8.36 22.03 7.95
N CYS A 74 7.47 23.03 7.89
CA CYS A 74 7.48 24.08 6.88
C CYS A 74 7.17 25.46 7.51
N GLU A 75 7.72 26.54 6.93
CA GLU A 75 7.17 27.89 7.17
C GLU A 75 5.87 27.99 6.37
N VAL A 76 4.75 28.11 7.09
CA VAL A 76 3.42 27.95 6.51
C VAL A 76 2.84 29.30 6.14
N THR A 77 2.62 29.54 4.84
CA THR A 77 1.81 30.65 4.31
C THR A 77 0.43 30.19 3.81
N TYR A 78 0.07 28.93 4.06
CA TYR A 78 -1.19 28.33 3.62
C TYR A 78 -2.07 27.98 4.80
N GLU A 79 -3.23 28.60 4.83
CA GLU A 79 -4.28 28.24 5.75
C GLU A 79 -5.09 27.07 5.17
N LEU A 80 -4.87 25.87 5.71
CA LEU A 80 -5.76 24.74 5.43
C LEU A 80 -7.13 25.04 6.09
N HIS A 81 -8.03 25.67 5.34
CA HIS A 81 -9.40 25.95 5.75
C HIS A 81 -10.25 24.68 5.65
N ILE A 82 -10.25 23.88 6.71
CA ILE A 82 -10.95 22.58 6.76
C ILE A 82 -12.44 22.71 6.46
N GLU A 83 -13.08 23.81 6.85
CA GLU A 83 -14.51 24.05 6.62
C GLU A 83 -14.89 24.24 5.15
N GLU A 84 -13.91 24.52 4.28
CA GLU A 84 -14.13 24.62 2.83
C GLU A 84 -13.98 23.27 2.11
N TRP A 85 -13.59 22.21 2.83
CA TRP A 85 -13.49 20.87 2.26
C TRP A 85 -14.84 20.18 2.20
N LYS A 86 -15.07 19.44 1.10
CA LYS A 86 -16.32 18.72 0.86
C LYS A 86 -16.07 17.24 0.56
N ILE A 87 -17.10 16.43 0.80
CA ILE A 87 -17.07 14.99 0.48
C ILE A 87 -17.34 14.76 -1.01
N GLY A 88 -16.40 14.10 -1.69
CA GLY A 88 -16.39 13.88 -3.14
C GLY A 88 -16.85 12.50 -3.62
N ASN A 89 -17.39 11.63 -2.75
CA ASN A 89 -17.65 10.20 -3.06
C ASN A 89 -18.58 9.96 -4.27
N LYS A 90 -19.52 10.88 -4.55
CA LYS A 90 -20.58 10.68 -5.56
C LYS A 90 -20.07 10.38 -6.97
N LYS A 91 -18.87 10.83 -7.32
CA LYS A 91 -18.29 10.61 -8.67
C LYS A 91 -17.73 9.19 -8.87
N TYR A 92 -17.63 8.39 -7.81
CA TYR A 92 -17.02 7.05 -7.84
C TYR A 92 -18.00 5.91 -7.57
N THR A 93 -19.31 6.19 -7.59
CA THR A 93 -20.39 5.19 -7.39
C THR A 93 -20.42 4.10 -8.48
N HIS A 94 -19.78 4.35 -9.61
CA HIS A 94 -19.67 3.37 -10.69
C HIS A 94 -18.62 2.27 -10.42
N LEU A 95 -17.74 2.44 -9.42
CA LEU A 95 -16.72 1.45 -9.08
C LEU A 95 -17.36 0.19 -8.45
N PRO A 96 -16.78 -1.01 -8.67
CA PRO A 96 -17.35 -2.26 -8.20
C PRO A 96 -17.27 -2.37 -6.68
N ALA A 97 -18.35 -2.77 -6.02
CA ALA A 97 -18.33 -3.12 -4.60
C ALA A 97 -17.83 -4.56 -4.38
N GLN A 98 -17.04 -4.74 -3.32
CA GLN A 98 -16.59 -6.03 -2.83
C GLN A 98 -17.74 -6.78 -2.15
N ARG A 99 -17.74 -8.12 -2.31
CA ARG A 99 -18.71 -9.02 -1.67
C ARG A 99 -18.10 -10.03 -0.71
N ASP A 100 -16.81 -10.32 -0.85
CA ASP A 100 -16.06 -11.21 0.05
C ASP A 100 -15.38 -10.42 1.19
N THR A 101 -14.70 -11.08 2.12
CA THR A 101 -14.07 -10.43 3.29
C THR A 101 -12.55 -10.25 3.17
N TYR A 102 -11.92 -10.65 2.06
CA TYR A 102 -10.46 -10.80 1.99
C TYR A 102 -9.81 -10.10 0.78
N ASN A 103 -10.60 -9.49 -0.10
CA ASN A 103 -10.11 -8.79 -1.29
C ASN A 103 -10.04 -7.26 -1.15
N CYS A 104 -10.30 -6.68 0.01
CA CYS A 104 -10.36 -5.21 0.21
C CYS A 104 -9.10 -4.48 -0.23
N GLY A 105 -7.92 -5.08 -0.04
CA GLY A 105 -6.66 -4.55 -0.55
C GLY A 105 -6.58 -4.53 -2.08
N VAL A 106 -7.08 -5.57 -2.76
CA VAL A 106 -7.11 -5.65 -4.23
C VAL A 106 -8.05 -4.59 -4.80
N TYR A 107 -9.24 -4.43 -4.21
CA TYR A 107 -10.19 -3.37 -4.58
C TYR A 107 -9.61 -1.97 -4.35
N THR A 108 -8.94 -1.74 -3.22
CA THR A 108 -8.27 -0.46 -2.92
C THR A 108 -7.23 -0.09 -3.98
N ILE A 109 -6.39 -1.04 -4.39
CA ILE A 109 -5.39 -0.82 -5.46
C ILE A 109 -6.09 -0.56 -6.80
N TYR A 110 -7.13 -1.33 -7.12
CA TYR A 110 -7.93 -1.16 -8.33
C TYR A 110 -8.54 0.24 -8.40
N TYR A 111 -9.18 0.72 -7.34
CA TYR A 111 -9.76 2.06 -7.28
C TYR A 111 -8.71 3.14 -7.47
N ALA A 112 -7.58 3.06 -6.76
CA ALA A 112 -6.50 4.01 -6.91
C ALA A 112 -6.03 4.09 -8.37
N ARG A 113 -5.84 2.93 -9.02
CA ARG A 113 -5.41 2.88 -10.42
C ARG A 113 -6.44 3.47 -11.38
N LYS A 114 -7.72 3.09 -11.28
CA LYS A 114 -8.79 3.61 -12.15
C LYS A 114 -8.93 5.13 -12.04
N ILE A 115 -8.76 5.66 -10.85
CA ILE A 115 -8.82 7.10 -10.61
C ILE A 115 -7.60 7.79 -11.20
N ILE A 116 -6.39 7.24 -11.02
CA ILE A 116 -5.17 7.76 -11.65
C ILE A 116 -5.29 7.75 -13.18
N GLU A 117 -5.81 6.67 -13.75
CA GLU A 117 -6.03 6.55 -15.20
C GLU A 117 -6.98 7.64 -15.70
N THR A 118 -8.09 7.86 -15.00
CA THR A 118 -9.06 8.90 -15.33
C THR A 118 -8.44 10.30 -15.22
N LEU A 119 -7.74 10.60 -14.12
CA LEU A 119 -7.15 11.91 -13.86
C LEU A 119 -6.03 12.27 -14.84
N LYS A 120 -5.28 11.27 -15.32
CA LYS A 120 -4.14 11.46 -16.24
C LYS A 120 -4.48 11.10 -17.68
N SER A 121 -5.75 10.80 -17.99
CA SER A 121 -6.19 10.33 -19.31
C SER A 121 -5.35 9.17 -19.85
N LEU A 122 -4.95 8.24 -18.97
CA LEU A 122 -4.18 7.06 -19.34
C LEU A 122 -5.10 5.94 -19.84
N PRO A 123 -4.61 5.07 -20.74
CA PRO A 123 -5.35 3.87 -21.11
C PRO A 123 -5.57 2.97 -19.88
N SER A 124 -6.68 2.24 -19.91
CA SER A 124 -7.00 1.25 -18.89
C SER A 124 -5.96 0.13 -18.91
N GLU A 125 -5.23 -0.04 -17.81
CA GLU A 125 -4.23 -1.10 -17.66
C GLU A 125 -4.87 -2.43 -17.27
N PHE A 126 -6.04 -2.38 -16.64
CA PHE A 126 -6.80 -3.58 -16.29
C PHE A 126 -7.93 -3.79 -17.30
N GLU A 127 -7.87 -4.90 -18.02
CA GLU A 127 -8.97 -5.42 -18.87
C GLU A 127 -10.10 -6.02 -18.02
N VAL A 128 -10.52 -5.30 -16.99
CA VAL A 128 -11.56 -5.74 -16.07
C VAL A 128 -12.62 -4.65 -15.96
N THR A 129 -13.84 -5.02 -16.32
CA THR A 129 -15.02 -4.16 -16.19
C THR A 129 -15.48 -4.13 -14.73
N ASN A 130 -16.14 -3.04 -14.33
CA ASN A 130 -16.72 -2.91 -12.99
C ASN A 130 -17.86 -3.92 -12.73
N SER A 131 -18.32 -4.65 -13.75
CA SER A 131 -19.33 -5.70 -13.63
C SER A 131 -18.74 -7.11 -13.49
N ASP A 132 -17.42 -7.27 -13.59
CA ASP A 132 -16.79 -8.59 -13.59
C ASP A 132 -16.80 -9.22 -12.18
N PRO A 133 -17.53 -10.32 -11.95
CA PRO A 133 -17.59 -10.97 -10.64
C PRO A 133 -16.24 -11.59 -10.23
N LYS A 134 -15.31 -11.78 -11.18
CA LYS A 134 -13.98 -12.38 -10.99
C LYS A 134 -12.87 -11.33 -11.04
N ILE A 135 -13.19 -10.07 -10.80
CA ILE A 135 -12.24 -8.96 -10.80
C ILE A 135 -10.95 -9.29 -10.02
N CYS A 136 -11.07 -9.85 -8.81
CA CYS A 136 -9.90 -10.15 -7.99
C CYS A 136 -9.08 -11.34 -8.51
N GLU A 137 -9.71 -12.35 -9.10
CA GLU A 137 -9.00 -13.48 -9.73
C GLU A 137 -8.16 -13.02 -10.92
N LYS A 138 -8.64 -12.03 -11.67
CA LYS A 138 -7.92 -11.44 -12.82
C LYS A 138 -6.86 -10.43 -12.39
N LEU A 139 -7.14 -9.60 -11.38
CA LEU A 139 -6.21 -8.56 -10.94
C LEU A 139 -5.00 -9.12 -10.18
N ARG A 140 -5.18 -10.15 -9.35
CA ARG A 140 -4.09 -10.66 -8.50
C ARG A 140 -2.85 -11.09 -9.29
N PRO A 141 -2.95 -11.88 -10.39
CA PRO A 141 -1.80 -12.22 -11.22
C PRO A 141 -1.08 -10.98 -11.77
N ILE A 142 -1.83 -10.00 -12.30
CA ILE A 142 -1.29 -8.76 -12.86
C ILE A 142 -0.55 -7.96 -11.77
N LEU A 143 -1.14 -7.85 -10.57
CA LEU A 143 -0.51 -7.15 -9.45
C LEU A 143 0.77 -7.85 -8.99
N ILE A 144 0.78 -9.19 -8.93
CA ILE A 144 1.98 -9.96 -8.60
C ILE A 144 3.08 -9.71 -9.63
N GLU A 145 2.75 -9.81 -10.92
CA GLU A 145 3.70 -9.55 -12.00
C GLU A 145 4.31 -8.16 -11.91
N LYS A 146 3.49 -7.12 -11.74
CA LYS A 146 3.95 -5.73 -11.59
C LYS A 146 4.85 -5.52 -10.38
N VAL A 147 4.53 -6.15 -9.24
CA VAL A 147 5.39 -6.08 -8.07
C VAL A 147 6.73 -6.75 -8.38
N LEU A 148 6.73 -7.90 -9.04
CA LEU A 148 7.94 -8.63 -9.39
C LEU A 148 8.81 -7.89 -10.42
N GLU A 149 8.21 -7.20 -11.40
CA GLU A 149 8.92 -6.38 -12.41
C GLU A 149 9.83 -5.32 -11.79
N VAL A 150 9.39 -4.71 -10.69
CA VAL A 150 10.14 -3.64 -9.99
C VAL A 150 10.86 -4.12 -8.74
N SER A 151 10.68 -5.40 -8.37
CA SER A 151 11.30 -5.95 -7.16
C SER A 151 12.75 -6.32 -7.41
N ASP A 152 13.60 -5.99 -6.45
CA ASP A 152 14.97 -6.50 -6.44
C ASP A 152 14.98 -8.03 -6.36
N SER A 153 15.79 -8.66 -7.21
CA SER A 153 16.06 -10.09 -7.09
C SER A 153 16.84 -10.36 -5.80
N ILE A 154 16.15 -10.98 -4.84
CA ILE A 154 16.75 -11.50 -3.61
C ILE A 154 17.30 -12.93 -3.76
N ARG A 155 17.21 -13.52 -4.96
CA ARG A 155 17.60 -14.92 -5.23
C ARG A 155 19.03 -15.21 -4.79
N ASP A 156 19.94 -14.27 -5.01
CA ASP A 156 21.36 -14.40 -4.72
C ASP A 156 21.82 -13.50 -3.59
N ARG A 157 20.91 -13.15 -2.67
CA ARG A 157 21.21 -12.35 -1.49
C ARG A 157 20.84 -13.10 -0.22
N CYS A 158 21.59 -12.85 0.85
CA CYS A 158 21.16 -13.28 2.17
C CYS A 158 19.97 -12.42 2.63
N ILE A 159 18.87 -13.03 3.03
CA ILE A 159 17.68 -12.27 3.46
C ILE A 159 17.89 -11.45 4.75
N LEU A 160 18.92 -11.76 5.54
CA LEU A 160 19.19 -11.07 6.81
C LEU A 160 20.10 -9.86 6.65
N CYS A 161 21.10 -9.91 5.78
CA CYS A 161 22.04 -8.81 5.57
C CYS A 161 21.97 -8.18 4.17
N LEU A 162 21.15 -8.73 3.27
CA LEU A 162 20.90 -8.27 1.89
C LEU A 162 22.15 -8.23 0.97
N THR A 163 23.29 -8.76 1.43
CA THR A 163 24.51 -8.87 0.63
C THR A 163 24.50 -10.14 -0.22
N LYS A 164 25.29 -10.14 -1.31
CA LYS A 164 25.34 -11.23 -2.28
C LYS A 164 25.84 -12.55 -1.68
N LYS A 165 25.53 -13.66 -2.36
CA LYS A 165 26.09 -14.98 -2.06
C LYS A 165 27.63 -14.98 -2.11
N SER A 166 28.26 -15.01 -0.94
CA SER A 166 29.71 -15.14 -0.73
C SER A 166 30.08 -15.97 0.52
N GLY A 167 30.91 -17.01 0.38
CA GLY A 167 31.30 -17.88 1.50
C GLY A 167 30.23 -18.93 1.84
N THR A 168 30.04 -19.27 3.12
CA THR A 168 29.14 -20.37 3.52
C THR A 168 27.67 -19.94 3.54
N PHE A 169 26.87 -20.60 2.70
CA PHE A 169 25.44 -20.36 2.54
C PHE A 169 24.59 -21.57 2.87
N VAL A 170 23.34 -21.30 3.22
CA VAL A 170 22.30 -22.32 3.33
C VAL A 170 20.97 -21.81 2.80
N GLU A 171 20.27 -22.66 2.07
CA GLU A 171 18.90 -22.41 1.61
C GLU A 171 17.90 -23.00 2.61
N CYS A 172 16.84 -22.27 2.92
CA CYS A 172 15.73 -22.82 3.69
C CYS A 172 14.89 -23.77 2.82
N GLY A 173 14.70 -25.02 3.26
CA GLY A 173 13.90 -26.00 2.53
C GLY A 173 12.41 -25.66 2.39
N ARG A 174 11.88 -24.72 3.19
CA ARG A 174 10.47 -24.27 3.15
C ARG A 174 10.26 -23.01 2.33
N CYS A 175 10.92 -21.89 2.69
CA CYS A 175 10.73 -20.62 1.99
C CYS A 175 11.70 -20.37 0.83
N ARG A 176 12.68 -21.28 0.59
CA ARG A 176 13.66 -21.18 -0.50
C ARG A 176 14.56 -19.94 -0.45
N ASN A 177 14.49 -19.16 0.63
CA ASN A 177 15.37 -18.02 0.87
C ASN A 177 16.77 -18.48 1.27
N TRP A 178 17.77 -17.69 0.87
CA TRP A 178 19.18 -17.94 1.15
C TRP A 178 19.68 -17.14 2.35
N PHE A 179 20.60 -17.75 3.11
CA PHE A 179 21.18 -17.17 4.31
C PHE A 179 22.69 -17.42 4.35
N HIS A 180 23.47 -16.39 4.67
CA HIS A 180 24.81 -16.62 5.17
C HIS A 180 24.72 -17.37 6.50
N VAL A 181 25.51 -18.44 6.67
CA VAL A 181 25.52 -19.22 7.91
C VAL A 181 25.91 -18.35 9.12
N HIS A 182 26.77 -17.35 8.92
CA HIS A 182 27.18 -16.43 9.99
C HIS A 182 26.07 -15.42 10.39
N CYS A 183 25.14 -15.09 9.48
CA CYS A 183 23.99 -14.23 9.78
C CYS A 183 22.88 -14.97 10.55
N LEU A 184 22.90 -16.30 10.58
CA LEU A 184 21.88 -17.08 11.28
C LEU A 184 21.88 -16.80 12.79
N PRO A 185 20.70 -16.71 13.43
CA PRO A 185 20.60 -16.73 14.89
C PRO A 185 21.24 -18.00 15.48
N SER A 186 21.72 -17.94 16.73
CA SER A 186 22.43 -19.04 17.40
C SER A 186 21.66 -20.36 17.37
N GLU A 187 20.33 -20.31 17.56
CA GLU A 187 19.44 -21.47 17.46
C GLU A 187 19.43 -22.11 16.05
N CYS A 188 19.44 -21.28 15.00
CA CYS A 188 19.51 -21.74 13.62
C CYS A 188 20.90 -22.31 13.29
N LYS A 189 21.98 -21.69 13.78
CA LYS A 189 23.36 -22.20 13.61
C LYS A 189 23.55 -23.59 14.21
N ARG A 190 23.02 -23.84 15.43
CA ARG A 190 23.06 -25.17 16.06
C ARG A 190 22.35 -26.22 15.22
N ARG A 191 21.19 -25.87 14.64
CA ARG A 191 20.41 -26.77 13.77
C ARG A 191 21.12 -27.04 12.44
N TYR A 192 21.67 -26.00 11.81
CA TYR A 192 22.51 -26.16 10.62
C TYR A 192 23.67 -27.13 10.88
N LYS A 193 24.38 -27.00 12.01
CA LYS A 193 25.45 -27.95 12.37
C LYS A 193 24.98 -29.38 12.60
N LYS A 194 23.74 -29.58 13.08
CA LYS A 194 23.13 -30.91 13.30
C LYS A 194 22.63 -31.55 12.01
N THR A 195 22.14 -30.75 11.07
CA THR A 195 21.72 -31.20 9.74
C THR A 195 22.97 -31.35 8.89
N LYS A 196 23.60 -32.53 8.91
CA LYS A 196 24.76 -32.82 8.05
C LYS A 196 24.41 -32.51 6.59
N GLN A 197 24.94 -31.37 6.15
CA GLN A 197 25.10 -30.85 4.80
C GLN A 197 23.99 -30.90 3.73
N ASN A 198 22.83 -31.59 3.78
CA ASN A 198 22.05 -31.53 2.52
C ASN A 198 20.54 -31.79 2.36
N THR A 199 19.62 -31.74 3.34
CA THR A 199 18.20 -31.80 2.90
C THR A 199 17.16 -30.91 3.57
N HIS A 200 17.27 -30.50 4.83
CA HIS A 200 16.11 -29.82 5.48
C HIS A 200 16.46 -28.71 6.48
N PHE A 201 17.38 -27.79 6.14
CA PHE A 201 17.52 -26.58 6.96
C PHE A 201 16.21 -25.77 6.93
N LEU A 202 15.65 -25.48 8.10
CA LEU A 202 14.54 -24.55 8.26
C LEU A 202 15.03 -23.27 8.94
N CYS A 203 14.84 -22.13 8.27
CA CYS A 203 15.22 -20.84 8.82
C CYS A 203 14.34 -20.47 10.02
N GLY A 204 14.79 -19.49 10.81
CA GLY A 204 14.04 -19.02 12.00
C GLY A 204 12.62 -18.54 11.67
N LEU A 205 12.41 -17.99 10.47
CA LEU A 205 11.09 -17.52 10.00
C LEU A 205 10.13 -18.67 9.65
N CYS A 206 10.66 -19.81 9.23
CA CYS A 206 9.88 -20.98 8.81
C CYS A 206 9.69 -22.01 9.92
N PHE A 207 10.51 -21.96 10.96
CA PHE A 207 10.45 -22.89 12.08
C PHE A 207 9.43 -22.48 13.14
N ARG A 208 9.21 -21.17 13.33
CA ARG A 208 8.26 -20.65 14.33
C ARG A 208 6.83 -20.52 13.80
N LYS A 209 6.55 -21.08 12.62
CA LYS A 209 5.23 -21.11 11.96
C LYS A 209 4.81 -22.55 11.74
#